data_AF-A0A852HQC1-F1
#
_entry.id   AF-A0A852HQC1-F1
#
_cell.length_a   1.000
_cell.length_b   1.000
_cell.length_c   1.000
_cell.angle_alpha   90.00
_cell.angle_beta   90.00
_cell.angle_gamma   90.00
#
_symmetry.space_group_name_H-M   'P 1'
#
loop_
_entity.id
_entity.type
_entity.pdbx_description
1 polymer ?
#
loop_
_entity_poly.entity_id
_entity_poly.type
_entity_poly.pdbx_seq_one_letter_code
_entity_poly.pdbx_strand_id
1 'polypeptide(L)'
;SRLRRLGLLLCPSCCPCPSALIDVKGFDPSDVSVMVKDGRVTVAAERNEEHCTGSGKRCSYRKYVKEFCLPPACEKEVTYSV
;
A
#
# COMPACT_ATOMS: atom_id res chain seq x y z
N SER A 1 -5.29 -13.64 -52.48
CA SER A 1 -6.07 -12.61 -51.78
C SER A 1 -5.97 -12.87 -50.27
N ARG A 2 -5.87 -11.79 -49.50
CA ARG A 2 -5.44 -11.73 -48.09
C ARG A 2 -6.51 -12.22 -47.12
N LEU A 3 -6.09 -12.89 -46.04
CA LEU A 3 -6.61 -12.60 -44.70
C LEU A 3 -5.57 -12.96 -43.64
N ARG A 4 -4.80 -11.95 -43.24
CA ARG A 4 -3.95 -11.95 -42.04
C ARG A 4 -4.89 -12.06 -40.83
N ARG A 5 -4.81 -13.15 -40.07
CA ARG A 5 -5.45 -13.25 -38.75
C ARG A 5 -4.75 -12.29 -37.78
N LEU A 6 -5.16 -11.03 -37.80
CA LEU A 6 -4.92 -10.07 -36.72
C LEU A 6 -6.00 -10.31 -35.66
N GLY A 7 -5.79 -11.32 -34.83
CA GLY A 7 -6.50 -11.46 -33.56
C GLY A 7 -5.61 -10.86 -32.47
N LEU A 8 -5.51 -9.54 -32.42
CA LEU A 8 -5.01 -8.86 -31.22
C LEU A 8 -6.02 -9.15 -30.10
N LEU A 9 -5.74 -10.18 -29.28
CA LEU A 9 -6.32 -10.26 -27.95
C LEU A 9 -5.62 -9.21 -27.09
N LEU A 10 -6.01 -7.95 -27.26
CA LEU A 10 -5.79 -6.93 -26.24
C LEU A 10 -6.86 -7.14 -25.16
N CYS A 11 -6.61 -8.08 -24.26
CA CYS A 11 -7.23 -8.06 -22.94
C CYS A 11 -6.27 -7.32 -22.01
N PRO A 12 -6.45 -6.00 -21.80
CA PRO A 12 -5.59 -5.23 -20.89
C PRO A 12 -5.78 -5.60 -19.40
N SER A 13 -6.72 -6.49 -19.07
CA SER A 13 -7.10 -6.82 -17.69
C SER A 13 -6.71 -8.24 -17.23
N CYS A 14 -6.03 -9.05 -18.06
CA CYS A 14 -5.65 -10.42 -17.69
C CYS A 14 -4.38 -10.53 -16.84
N CYS A 15 -3.76 -9.41 -16.46
CA CYS A 15 -2.71 -9.42 -15.47
C CYS A 15 -3.35 -9.46 -14.08
N PRO A 16 -3.04 -10.45 -13.21
CA PRO A 16 -3.42 -10.36 -11.81
C PRO A 16 -2.85 -9.06 -11.24
N CYS A 17 -3.72 -8.12 -10.86
CA CYS A 17 -3.29 -6.93 -10.14
C CYS A 17 -2.60 -7.41 -8.85
N PRO A 18 -1.32 -7.09 -8.63
CA PRO A 18 -0.63 -7.50 -7.42
C PRO A 18 -1.33 -6.90 -6.22
N SER A 19 -1.94 -7.73 -5.37
CA SER A 19 -2.56 -7.32 -4.12
C SER A 19 -1.68 -7.76 -2.95
N ALA A 20 -1.39 -6.84 -2.02
CA ALA A 20 -0.70 -7.15 -0.77
C ALA A 20 -1.63 -6.85 0.40
N LEU A 21 -1.72 -7.80 1.34
CA LEU A 21 -2.38 -7.59 2.63
C LEU A 21 -1.33 -7.26 3.68
N ILE A 22 -1.57 -6.21 4.45
CA ILE A 22 -0.67 -5.76 5.51
C ILE A 22 -1.45 -5.67 6.81
N ASP A 23 -0.94 -6.34 7.84
CA ASP A 23 -1.45 -6.18 9.19
C ASP A 23 -0.81 -4.94 9.84
N VAL A 24 -1.63 -3.91 10.08
CA VAL A 24 -1.28 -2.67 10.79
C VAL A 24 -1.99 -2.58 12.13
N LYS A 25 -2.31 -3.73 12.75
CA LYS A 25 -2.99 -3.79 14.05
C LYS A 25 -2.33 -2.89 15.09
N GLY A 26 -3.16 -2.10 15.78
CA GLY A 26 -2.73 -1.18 16.84
C GLY A 26 -2.44 0.24 16.36
N PHE A 27 -2.72 0.56 15.09
CA PHE A 27 -2.77 1.92 14.55
C PHE A 27 -4.19 2.23 14.10
N ASP A 28 -4.63 3.49 14.25
CA ASP A 28 -5.89 3.92 13.63
C ASP A 28 -5.68 4.12 12.13
N PRO A 29 -6.73 3.97 11.30
CA PRO A 29 -6.64 4.24 9.86
C PRO A 29 -6.04 5.61 9.52
N SER A 30 -6.26 6.63 10.36
CA SER A 30 -5.71 7.98 10.18
C SER A 30 -4.19 8.06 10.34
N ASP A 31 -3.59 7.10 11.03
CA ASP A 31 -2.16 7.07 11.30
C ASP A 31 -1.39 6.32 10.20
N VAL A 32 -2.11 5.68 9.27
CA VAL A 32 -1.56 4.90 8.16
C VAL A 32 -1.42 5.78 6.93
N SER A 33 -0.26 5.69 6.29
CA SER A 33 0.07 6.38 5.05
C SER A 33 0.61 5.39 4.01
N VAL A 34 0.19 5.58 2.77
CA VAL A 34 0.65 4.80 1.62
C VAL A 34 1.28 5.76 0.62
N MET A 35 2.54 5.51 0.26
CA MET A 35 3.28 6.32 -0.71
C MET A 35 3.74 5.43 -1.85
N VAL A 36 3.62 5.92 -3.08
CA VAL A 36 4.14 5.27 -4.28
C VAL A 36 5.25 6.15 -4.84
N LYS A 37 6.46 5.64 -4.92
CA LYS A 37 7.61 6.39 -5.43
C LYS A 37 8.65 5.44 -6.03
N ASP A 38 9.21 5.79 -7.19
CA ASP A 38 10.32 5.06 -7.83
C ASP A 38 10.04 3.54 -8.00
N GLY A 39 8.81 3.20 -8.43
CA GLY A 39 8.38 1.81 -8.59
C GLY A 39 8.23 1.03 -7.27
N ARG A 40 8.10 1.73 -6.13
CA ARG A 40 7.92 1.12 -4.81
C ARG A 40 6.67 1.65 -4.13
N VAL A 41 5.99 0.78 -3.40
CA VAL A 41 4.93 1.14 -2.45
C VAL A 41 5.51 1.06 -1.05
N THR A 42 5.43 2.16 -0.31
CA THR A 42 5.76 2.24 1.10
C THR A 42 4.47 2.38 1.90
N VAL A 43 4.23 1.48 2.83
CA VAL A 43 3.16 1.59 3.83
C VAL A 43 3.80 1.90 5.18
N ALA A 44 3.44 3.03 5.76
CA ALA A 44 3.95 3.47 7.04
C ALA A 44 2.78 3.79 7.98
N ALA A 45 2.94 3.46 9.26
CA ALA A 45 2.02 3.87 10.31
C ALA A 45 2.80 4.46 11.47
N GLU A 46 2.38 5.60 11.99
CA GLU A 46 3.09 6.31 13.05
C GLU A 46 2.12 6.89 14.07
N ARG A 47 2.34 6.58 15.36
CA ARG A 47 1.43 6.97 16.43
C ARG A 47 2.19 7.39 17.68
N ASN A 48 1.74 8.48 18.28
CA ASN A 48 2.17 8.94 19.60
C ASN A 48 0.94 9.02 20.52
N GLU A 49 0.96 8.30 21.64
CA GLU A 49 -0.11 8.30 22.62
C GLU A 49 0.39 8.87 23.94
N GLU A 50 -0.31 9.87 24.47
CA GLU A 50 -0.13 10.36 25.85
C GLU A 50 -1.19 9.72 26.74
N HIS A 51 -0.74 8.99 27.76
CA HIS A 51 -1.59 8.37 28.77
C HIS A 51 -1.39 9.08 30.11
N CYS A 52 -2.44 9.70 30.64
CA CYS A 52 -2.45 10.20 32.02
C CYS A 52 -2.75 9.04 32.96
N THR A 53 -1.76 8.65 33.77
CA THR A 53 -1.95 7.68 34.86
C THR A 53 -2.05 8.43 36.18
N GLY A 54 -2.58 7.77 37.23
CA GLY A 54 -2.59 8.34 38.58
C GLY A 54 -1.19 8.70 39.14
N SER A 55 -0.12 8.27 38.46
CA SER A 55 1.28 8.53 38.81
C SER A 55 2.00 9.54 37.88
N GLY A 56 1.30 10.14 36.91
CA GLY A 56 1.88 11.12 35.98
C GLY A 56 1.51 10.90 34.51
N LYS A 57 2.21 11.60 33.60
CA LYS A 57 2.03 11.44 32.15
C LYS A 57 3.01 10.40 31.61
N ARG A 58 2.50 9.44 30.83
CA ARG A 58 3.32 8.47 30.09
C ARG A 58 3.09 8.64 28.60
N CYS A 59 4.14 8.95 27.86
CA CYS A 59 4.09 9.00 26.40
C CYS A 59 4.58 7.67 25.83
N SER A 60 3.90 7.16 24.81
CA SER A 60 4.34 6.00 24.04
C SER A 60 4.31 6.29 22.56
N TYR A 61 5.41 5.97 21.89
CA TYR A 61 5.56 6.13 20.45
C TYR A 61 5.70 4.77 19.78
N ARG A 62 5.03 4.59 18.65
CA ARG A 62 5.13 3.39 17.81
C ARG A 62 5.20 3.79 16.34
N LYS A 63 6.01 3.05 15.58
CA LYS A 63 6.18 3.22 14.14
C LYS A 63 6.26 1.86 13.44
N TYR A 64 5.62 1.77 12.29
CA TYR A 64 5.68 0.66 11.35
C TYR A 64 6.05 1.18 9.96
N VAL A 65 6.93 0.47 9.25
CA VAL A 65 7.26 0.77 7.84
C VAL A 65 7.47 -0.55 7.09
N LYS A 66 6.83 -0.68 5.92
CA LYS A 66 6.97 -1.82 5.02
C LYS A 66 7.02 -1.33 3.58
N GLU A 67 7.90 -1.92 2.77
CA GLU A 67 8.09 -1.54 1.38
C GLU A 67 7.90 -2.74 0.44
N PHE A 68 7.32 -2.50 -0.73
CA PHE A 68 7.09 -3.46 -1.79
C PHE A 68 7.57 -2.90 -3.12
N CYS A 69 8.26 -3.71 -3.92
CA CYS A 69 8.56 -3.35 -5.30
C CYS A 69 7.34 -3.62 -6.18
N LEU A 70 6.97 -2.64 -7.01
CA LEU A 70 5.97 -2.81 -8.04
C LEU A 70 6.58 -3.45 -9.29
N PRO A 71 5.82 -4.28 -10.01
CA PRO A 71 6.18 -4.65 -11.37
C PRO A 71 6.28 -3.39 -12.26
N PRO A 72 7.12 -3.40 -13.30
CA PRO A 72 7.34 -2.24 -14.20
C PRO A 72 6.08 -1.68 -14.89
N ALA A 73 4.98 -2.42 -14.89
CA ALA A 73 3.72 -2.04 -15.54
C ALA A 73 2.69 -1.39 -14.60
N CYS A 74 2.96 -1.32 -13.28
CA CYS A 74 1.97 -0.95 -12.26
C CYS A 74 2.15 0.47 -11.68
N GLU A 75 2.97 1.32 -12.27
CA GLU A 75 3.36 2.62 -11.69
C GLU A 75 2.24 3.68 -11.65
N LYS A 76 1.11 3.46 -12.34
CA LYS A 76 0.10 4.51 -12.59
C LYS A 76 -1.15 4.49 -11.71
N GLU A 77 -1.46 3.39 -11.03
CA GLU A 77 -2.70 3.29 -10.25
C GLU A 77 -2.53 2.36 -9.05
N VAL A 78 -2.61 2.93 -7.83
CA VAL A 78 -2.62 2.18 -6.57
C VAL A 78 -3.90 2.53 -5.84
N THR A 79 -4.73 1.52 -5.61
CA THR A 79 -5.95 1.62 -4.78
C THR A 79 -5.66 0.96 -3.44
N TYR A 80 -6.11 1.57 -2.35
CA TYR A 80 -6.03 0.99 -1.01
C TYR A 80 -7.40 1.07 -0.34
N SER A 81 -7.68 0.10 0.53
CA SER A 81 -8.89 0.05 1.35
C SER A 81 -8.47 -0.35 2.76
N VAL A 82 -9.04 0.32 3.77
CA VAL A 82 -8.79 0.05 5.20
C VAL A 82 -10.04 -0.55 5.82
#